data_AF-A0AA35XXW9-F1
#
_entry.id   AF-A0AA35XXW9-F1
#
_cell.length_a   1.000
_cell.length_b   1.000
_cell.length_c   1.000
_cell.angle_alpha   90.00
_cell.angle_beta   90.00
_cell.angle_gamma   90.00
#
_symmetry.space_group_name_H-M   'P 1'
#
loop_
_entity.id
_entity.type
_entity.pdbx_description
1 polymer ?
#
loop_
_entity_poly.entity_id
_entity_poly.type
_entity_poly.pdbx_seq_one_letter_code
_entity_poly.pdbx_strand_id
1 'polypeptide(L)' 'MLFLHYAETLRHWRKRFLHNRQQAVELKDEYFARIWEFYLAASEAAFRNGNLVVFQIQVKKPGAKPPATRDYIYS' A
#
# COMPACT_ATOMS: atom_id res chain seq x y z
N MET A 1 -7.24 -4.00 -10.48
CA MET A 1 -7.57 -2.61 -10.05
C MET A 1 -6.56 -2.19 -8.97
N LEU A 2 -6.05 -0.95 -9.00
CA LEU A 2 -4.95 -0.51 -8.12
C LEU A 2 -5.27 -0.57 -6.61
N PHE A 3 -6.53 -0.40 -6.21
CA PHE A 3 -6.91 -0.54 -4.78
C PHE A 3 -6.69 -1.96 -4.26
N LEU A 4 -6.96 -2.99 -5.07
CA LEU A 4 -6.66 -4.39 -4.72
C LEU A 4 -5.16 -4.64 -4.63
N HIS A 5 -4.34 -3.97 -5.44
CA HIS A 5 -2.88 -4.10 -5.35
C HIS A 5 -2.36 -3.57 -4.02
N TYR A 6 -2.93 -2.47 -3.52
CA TYR A 6 -2.55 -1.92 -2.24
C TYR A 6 -3.08 -2.76 -1.06
N ALA A 7 -4.29 -3.31 -1.18
CA ALA A 7 -4.80 -4.30 -0.23
C ALA A 7 -3.87 -5.53 -0.12
N GLU A 8 -3.38 -6.07 -1.25
CA GLU A 8 -2.42 -7.17 -1.24
C GLU A 8 -1.07 -6.79 -0.63
N THR A 9 -0.58 -5.59 -0.92
CA THR A 9 0.62 -5.04 -0.28
C THR A 9 0.48 -5.04 1.25
N LEU A 10 -0.62 -4.48 1.75
CA LEU A 10 -0.91 -4.41 3.20
C LEU A 10 -1.07 -5.79 3.82
N ARG A 11 -1.71 -6.74 3.12
CA ARG A 11 -1.79 -8.14 3.55
C ARG A 11 -0.40 -8.77 3.72
N HIS A 12 0.49 -8.58 2.76
CA HIS A 12 1.86 -9.09 2.82
C HIS A 12 2.65 -8.43 3.96
N TRP A 13 2.48 -7.12 4.14
CA TRP A 13 3.13 -6.38 5.23
C TRP A 13 2.65 -6.86 6.59
N ARG A 14 1.33 -7.01 6.77
CA ARG A 14 0.72 -7.55 7.98
C ARG A 14 1.23 -8.95 8.30
N LYS A 15 1.28 -9.85 7.32
CA LYS A 15 1.81 -11.21 7.51
C LYS A 15 3.26 -11.20 7.97
N ARG A 16 4.11 -10.41 7.32
CA ARG A 16 5.53 -10.27 7.71
C ARG A 16 5.69 -9.62 9.07
N PHE A 17 4.88 -8.62 9.39
CA PHE A 17 4.89 -7.96 10.69
C PHE A 17 4.50 -8.93 11.80
N LEU A 18 3.38 -9.65 11.67
CA LEU A 18 2.92 -10.63 12.66
C LEU A 18 3.96 -11.74 12.88
N HIS A 19 4.62 -12.20 11.82
CA HIS A 19 5.70 -13.19 11.93
C HIS A 19 6.91 -12.67 12.73
N ASN A 20 7.20 -11.37 12.66
CA ASN A 20 8.33 -10.73 13.35
C ASN A 20 7.90 -9.83 14.51
N ARG A 21 6.66 -10.00 15.01
CA ARG A 21 6.05 -9.07 15.97
C ARG A 21 6.90 -8.87 17.22
N GLN A 22 7.49 -9.96 17.71
CA GLN A 22 8.33 -9.94 18.91
C GLN A 22 9.53 -9.00 18.75
N GLN A 23 10.17 -8.97 17.58
CA GLN A 23 11.27 -8.03 17.30
C GLN A 23 10.78 -6.57 17.30
N ALA A 24 9.55 -6.32 16.86
CA ALA A 24 8.97 -4.98 16.91
C ALA A 24 8.70 -4.52 18.35
N VAL A 25 8.29 -5.43 19.23
CA VAL A 25 8.14 -5.17 20.67
C VAL A 25 9.48 -4.87 21.32
N GLU A 26 10.51 -5.67 21.02
CA GLU A 26 11.88 -5.47 21.54
C GLU A 26 12.50 -4.15 21.07
N LEU A 27 12.22 -3.73 19.83
CA LEU A 27 12.74 -2.48 19.26
C LEU A 27 12.03 -1.24 19.82
N LYS A 28 10.78 -1.37 20.26
CA LYS A 28 9.92 -0.27 20.71
C LYS A 28 9.23 -0.64 22.01
N ASP A 29 8.00 -1.13 21.93
CA ASP A 29 7.21 -1.61 23.05
C ASP A 29 5.95 -2.35 22.53
N GLU A 30 5.22 -2.95 23.45
CA GLU A 30 3.97 -3.68 23.19
C GLU A 30 2.85 -2.75 22.68
N TYR A 31 2.85 -1.49 23.12
CA TYR A 31 1.84 -0.52 22.70
C TYR A 31 1.97 -0.19 21.21
N PHE A 32 3.19 0.09 20.75
CA PHE A 32 3.53 0.31 19.36
C PHE A 32 3.16 -0.89 18.51
N ALA A 33 3.54 -2.10 18.94
CA ALA A 33 3.24 -3.32 18.19
C ALA A 33 1.74 -3.49 17.96
N ARG A 34 0.91 -3.28 18.99
CA ARG A 34 -0.56 -3.36 18.88
C ARG A 34 -1.15 -2.31 17.95
N ILE A 35 -0.69 -1.06 18.02
CA ILE A 35 -1.14 0.00 17.12
C ILE A 35 -0.76 -0.33 15.67
N TRP A 36 0.44 -0.86 15.44
CA TRP A 36 0.90 -1.20 14.11
C TRP A 36 0.13 -2.37 13.49
N GLU A 37 -0.22 -3.39 14.29
CA GLU A 37 -1.11 -4.47 13.85
C GLU A 37 -2.47 -3.96 13.44
N PHE A 38 -3.06 -3.10 14.29
CA PHE A 38 -4.35 -2.49 14.01
C PHE A 38 -4.30 -1.66 12.73
N TYR A 39 -3.29 -0.80 12.58
CA TYR A 39 -3.10 0.02 11.40
C TYR A 39 -3.04 -0.82 10.11
N LEU A 40 -2.22 -1.88 10.08
CA LEU A 40 -2.08 -2.72 8.91
C LEU A 40 -3.38 -3.48 8.58
N ALA A 41 -4.06 -4.01 9.60
CA ALA A 41 -5.32 -4.73 9.43
C ALA A 41 -6.46 -3.82 8.96
N ALA A 42 -6.63 -2.66 9.60
CA ALA A 42 -7.67 -1.70 9.26
C ALA A 42 -7.44 -1.10 7.87
N SER A 43 -6.19 -0.76 7.53
CA SER A 43 -5.85 -0.26 6.19
C SER A 43 -6.14 -1.32 5.12
N GLU A 44 -5.74 -2.57 5.34
CA GLU A 44 -6.04 -3.66 4.39
C GLU A 44 -7.55 -3.78 4.15
N ALA A 45 -8.35 -3.79 5.22
CA ALA A 45 -9.80 -3.88 5.14
C ALA A 45 -10.41 -2.68 4.41
N ALA A 46 -9.90 -1.46 4.65
CA ALA A 46 -10.39 -0.25 4.01
C ALA A 46 -10.09 -0.20 2.50
N PHE A 47 -8.95 -0.75 2.05
CA PHE A 47 -8.66 -0.91 0.62
C PHE A 47 -9.43 -2.08 -0.02
N ARG A 48 -9.64 -3.19 0.72
CA ARG A 48 -10.28 -4.39 0.16
C ARG A 48 -11.80 -4.28 0.08
N ASN A 49 -12.42 -3.74 1.13
CA ASN A 49 -13.86 -3.73 1.32
C ASN A 49 -14.44 -2.31 1.44
N GLY A 50 -13.59 -1.30 1.63
CA GLY A 50 -13.99 0.10 1.66
C GLY A 50 -13.77 0.79 0.30
N ASN A 51 -13.75 2.12 0.35
CA ASN A 51 -13.68 2.97 -0.83
C ASN A 51 -12.30 3.66 -0.99
N LEU A 52 -11.26 3.15 -0.33
CA LEU A 52 -9.91 3.69 -0.48
C LEU A 52 -9.33 3.29 -1.84
N VAL A 53 -8.63 4.23 -2.46
CA VAL A 53 -8.06 4.08 -3.80
C VAL A 53 -6.64 4.62 -3.85
N VAL A 54 -5.84 4.05 -4.74
CA VAL A 54 -4.52 4.57 -5.10
C VAL A 54 -4.56 4.99 -6.56
N PHE A 55 -4.22 6.26 -6.82
CA PHE A 55 -4.15 6.80 -8.17
C PHE A 55 -2.70 6.85 -8.66
N GLN A 56 -2.50 6.46 -9.92
CA GLN A 56 -1.29 6.74 -10.67
C GLN A 56 -1.64 7.78 -11.73
N ILE A 57 -1.11 9.00 -11.58
CA ILE A 57 -1.45 10.13 -12.44
C ILE A 57 -0.20 10.53 -13.24
N GLN A 58 -0.32 10.54 -14.56
CA GLN A 58 0.72 11.07 -15.43
C GLN A 58 0.41 12.54 -15.74
N VAL A 59 1.37 13.43 -15.48
CA VAL A 59 1.25 14.87 -15.71
C VAL A 59 2.40 15.35 -16.59
N LYS A 60 2.13 16.32 -17.46
CA LYS A 60 3.12 16.94 -18.36
C LYS A 60 3.01 18.46 -18.31
N LYS A 61 4.10 19.14 -18.67
CA LYS A 61 4.08 20.61 -18.87
C LYS A 61 3.18 20.98 -20.07
N PRO A 62 2.59 22.18 -20.08
CA PRO A 62 1.90 22.72 -21.25
C PRO A 62 2.78 22.65 -22.51
N GLY A 63 2.21 22.29 -23.65
CA GLY A 63 2.94 22.18 -24.93
C GLY A 63 3.72 20.87 -25.15
N ALA A 64 3.98 20.07 -24.11
CA ALA A 64 4.60 18.76 -24.28
C ALA A 64 3.65 17.79 -25.02
N LYS A 65 4.15 17.03 -25.99
CA LYS A 65 3.39 15.98 -26.68
C LYS A 65 3.84 14.60 -26.16
N PRO A 66 3.02 13.90 -25.36
CA PRO A 66 3.33 12.53 -24.98
C PRO A 66 3.24 11.64 -26.21
N PRO A 67 3.86 10.45 -26.18
CA PRO A 67 3.65 9.43 -27.20
C PRO A 67 2.16 9.18 -27.44
N ALA A 68 1.79 8.89 -28.69
CA ALA A 68 0.41 8.63 -29.06
C ALA A 68 -0.15 7.35 -28.41
N THR A 69 0.73 6.39 -28.13
CA THR A 69 0.41 5.13 -27.44
C THR A 69 1.04 5.09 -26.05
N ARG A 70 0.57 4.16 -25.21
CA ARG A 70 1.06 3.96 -23.83
C ARG A 70 1.97 2.74 -23.69
N ASP A 71 2.54 2.26 -24.80
CA ASP A 71 3.27 0.98 -24.83
C ASP A 71 4.47 0.98 -23.86
N TYR A 72 5.07 2.15 -23.65
CA TYR A 72 6.16 2.38 -22.69
C TYR A 72 5.78 2.15 -21.20
N ILE A 73 4.48 2.03 -20.86
CA ILE A 73 4.02 1.79 -19.48
C ILE A 73 4.02 0.29 -19.13
N TYR A 74 3.91 -0.58 -20.14
CA TYR A 74 3.67 -2.01 -19.96
C TYR A 74 4.84 -2.90 -20.42
N SER A 75 5.90 -2.28 -20.93
CA SER A 75 7.16 -2.93 -21.32
C SER A 75 8.03 -3.29 -20.12
#